data_AF-B4SFV2-F1
#
_entry.id   AF-B4SFV2-F1
#
_cell.length_a   1.000
_cell.length_b   1.000
_cell.length_c   1.000
_cell.angle_alpha   90.00
_cell.angle_beta   90.00
_cell.angle_gamma   90.00
#
_symmetry.space_group_name_H-M   'P 1'
#
loop_
_entity.id
_entity.type
_entity.pdbx_description
1 polymer ?
#
loop_
_entity_poly.entity_id
_entity_poly.type
_entity_poly.pdbx_seq_one_letter_code
_entity_poly.pdbx_strand_id
1 'polypeptide(L)'
;MNVQYILIDDNNAEHRDLSIYRTGRINRVRLQDKAYTIYSTIELDAHDYAAIFHYGIVEAMNELHFISESGNGLDSWDEAFLHHSALSALLRIIRRCSEGIDPQKKETILLGWQNQPVGVAWLRLIDPVKTAAFLRKFDTFIVESEGYDLEFIL
;
A
#
# COMPACT_ATOMS: atom_id res chain seq x y z
N MET A 1 14.40 -9.88 28.64
CA MET A 1 13.91 -8.53 28.26
C MET A 1 12.45 -8.69 27.89
N ASN A 2 11.54 -8.07 28.63
CA ASN A 2 10.10 -8.20 28.34
C ASN A 2 9.75 -7.23 27.22
N VAL A 3 9.31 -7.77 26.08
CA VAL A 3 8.76 -6.98 24.98
C VAL A 3 7.24 -6.95 25.15
N GLN A 4 6.68 -5.75 25.22
CA GLN A 4 5.24 -5.55 25.20
C GLN A 4 4.75 -5.62 23.76
N TYR A 5 3.77 -6.48 23.50
CA TYR A 5 3.12 -6.58 22.20
C TYR A 5 1.84 -5.74 22.21
N ILE A 6 1.77 -4.76 21.32
CA ILE A 6 0.61 -3.87 21.17
C ILE A 6 -0.03 -4.20 19.82
N LEU A 7 -1.26 -4.71 19.84
CA LEU A 7 -2.06 -4.83 18.63
C LEU A 7 -2.68 -3.47 18.33
N ILE A 8 -2.38 -2.93 17.15
CA ILE A 8 -2.93 -1.66 16.68
C ILE A 8 -4.44 -1.77 16.48
N ASP A 9 -5.14 -0.75 16.97
CA ASP A 9 -6.59 -0.60 16.90
C ASP A 9 -6.88 0.71 16.18
N ASP A 10 -7.51 0.61 15.02
CA ASP A 10 -7.85 1.75 14.16
C ASP A 10 -8.84 2.72 14.84
N ASN A 11 -9.56 2.29 15.88
CA ASN A 11 -10.47 3.15 16.62
C ASN A 11 -9.77 3.95 17.74
N ASN A 12 -8.58 3.54 18.17
CA ASN A 12 -7.82 4.24 19.19
C ASN A 12 -7.04 5.42 18.58
N ALA A 13 -7.31 6.64 19.04
CA ALA A 13 -6.63 7.85 18.57
C ALA A 13 -5.12 7.80 18.82
N GLU A 14 -4.68 7.31 19.98
CA GLU A 14 -3.26 7.21 20.32
C GLU A 14 -2.52 6.25 19.38
N HIS A 15 -3.20 5.20 18.90
CA HIS A 15 -2.62 4.27 17.94
C HIS A 15 -2.50 4.88 16.54
N ARG A 16 -3.45 5.74 16.14
CA ARG A 16 -3.42 6.45 14.85
C ARG A 16 -2.33 7.53 14.78
N ASP A 17 -1.96 8.09 15.92
CA ASP A 17 -0.89 9.10 16.01
C ASP A 17 0.52 8.50 15.98
N LEU A 18 0.66 7.16 16.03
CA LEU A 18 1.95 6.49 15.94
C LEU A 18 2.55 6.64 14.54
N SER A 19 3.87 6.85 14.44
CA SER A 19 4.56 6.94 13.13
C SER A 19 4.49 5.67 12.28
N ILE A 20 4.23 4.52 12.92
CA ILE A 20 4.02 3.22 12.25
C ILE A 20 2.59 3.05 11.72
N TYR A 21 1.68 3.97 12.05
CA TYR A 21 0.35 4.04 11.50
C TYR A 21 0.41 4.80 10.18
N ARG A 22 0.45 4.05 9.08
CA ARG A 22 0.57 4.59 7.73
C ARG A 22 -0.71 4.39 6.96
N THR A 23 -1.04 5.37 6.12
CA THR A 23 -2.13 5.35 5.15
C THR A 23 -1.58 5.87 3.85
N GLY A 24 -2.11 5.41 2.72
CA GLY A 24 -1.66 5.87 1.41
C GLY A 24 -2.83 6.26 0.53
N ARG A 25 -2.52 6.71 -0.68
CA ARG A 25 -3.50 6.89 -1.75
C ARG A 25 -2.84 6.67 -3.10
N ILE A 26 -3.66 6.31 -4.08
CA ILE A 26 -3.24 6.24 -5.47
C ILE A 26 -4.13 7.16 -6.27
N ASN A 27 -3.53 8.15 -6.90
CA ASN A 27 -4.23 9.16 -7.67
C ASN A 27 -4.14 8.84 -9.16
N ARG A 28 -5.24 9.09 -9.86
CA ARG A 28 -5.29 9.12 -11.31
C ARG A 28 -4.92 10.53 -11.76
N VAL A 29 -3.83 10.64 -12.50
CA VAL A 29 -3.28 11.92 -12.96
C VAL A 29 -2.94 11.85 -14.46
N ARG A 30 -2.51 12.97 -15.04
CA ARG A 30 -1.87 13.00 -16.36
C ARG A 30 -0.63 13.86 -16.28
N LEU A 31 0.53 13.25 -16.41
CA LEU A 31 1.81 13.94 -16.28
C LEU A 31 2.03 14.99 -17.39
N GLN A 32 1.32 14.87 -18.50
CA GLN A 32 1.42 15.78 -19.66
C GLN A 32 0.52 17.02 -19.53
N ASP A 33 -0.37 17.06 -18.54
CA ASP A 33 -1.25 18.21 -18.36
C ASP A 33 -0.44 19.43 -17.93
N LYS A 34 -0.87 20.60 -18.40
CA LYS A 34 -0.21 21.87 -18.06
C LYS A 34 -0.33 22.24 -16.58
N ALA A 35 -1.30 21.66 -15.89
CA ALA A 35 -1.55 21.86 -14.47
C ALA A 35 -1.84 20.51 -13.84
N TYR A 36 -1.26 20.29 -12.66
CA TYR A 36 -1.49 19.09 -11.88
C TYR A 36 -2.98 18.96 -11.52
N THR A 37 -3.59 17.85 -11.94
CA THR A 37 -5.01 17.56 -11.75
C THR A 37 -5.18 16.12 -11.31
N ILE A 38 -5.83 15.93 -10.16
CA ILE A 38 -6.27 14.60 -9.69
C ILE A 38 -7.67 14.34 -10.25
N TYR A 39 -7.77 13.31 -11.08
CA TYR A 39 -9.03 12.93 -11.74
C TYR A 39 -9.86 11.94 -10.93
N SER A 40 -9.20 11.12 -10.11
CA SER A 40 -9.81 10.15 -9.21
C SER A 40 -8.77 9.66 -8.21
N THR A 41 -9.21 9.13 -7.08
CA THR A 41 -8.34 8.62 -6.03
C THR A 41 -8.90 7.31 -5.48
N ILE A 42 -8.02 6.36 -5.22
CA ILE A 42 -8.29 5.24 -4.32
C ILE A 42 -7.45 5.42 -3.05
N GLU A 43 -8.13 5.44 -1.90
CA GLU A 43 -7.49 5.56 -0.59
C GLU A 43 -7.05 4.17 -0.10
N LEU A 44 -5.91 4.12 0.58
CA LEU A 44 -5.41 2.96 1.31
C LEU A 44 -5.49 3.27 2.79
N ASP A 45 -6.39 2.60 3.50
CA ASP A 45 -6.38 2.69 4.94
C ASP A 45 -5.18 1.94 5.54
N ALA A 46 -4.99 2.04 6.86
CA ALA A 46 -3.80 1.47 7.49
C ALA A 46 -3.73 -0.06 7.47
N HIS A 47 -4.85 -0.74 7.26
CA HIS A 47 -4.84 -2.17 6.99
C HIS A 47 -4.46 -2.45 5.54
N ASP A 48 -5.03 -1.75 4.57
CA ASP A 48 -4.70 -1.93 3.16
C ASP A 48 -3.22 -1.64 2.90
N TYR A 49 -2.71 -0.56 3.48
CA TYR A 49 -1.29 -0.19 3.46
C TYR A 49 -0.40 -1.33 3.98
N ALA A 50 -0.66 -1.81 5.19
CA ALA A 50 0.13 -2.90 5.77
C ALA A 50 0.02 -4.20 4.96
N ALA A 51 -1.14 -4.46 4.36
CA ALA A 51 -1.39 -5.66 3.57
C ALA A 51 -0.61 -5.67 2.26
N ILE A 52 -0.48 -4.54 1.55
CA ILE A 52 0.28 -4.51 0.28
C ILE A 52 1.76 -4.83 0.47
N PHE A 53 2.37 -4.45 1.60
CA PHE A 53 3.75 -4.85 1.94
C PHE A 53 3.81 -6.30 2.42
N HIS A 54 2.89 -6.71 3.30
CA HIS A 54 2.87 -8.09 3.80
C HIS A 54 2.75 -9.14 2.68
N TYR A 55 1.90 -8.89 1.69
CA TYR A 55 1.71 -9.78 0.56
C TYR A 55 2.73 -9.58 -0.57
N GLY A 56 3.79 -8.79 -0.36
CA GLY A 56 4.86 -8.61 -1.34
C GLY A 56 4.43 -7.85 -2.61
N ILE A 57 3.36 -7.07 -2.54
CA ILE A 57 2.74 -6.44 -3.72
C ILE A 57 3.58 -5.26 -4.17
N VAL A 58 4.06 -4.44 -3.25
CA VAL A 58 4.95 -3.30 -3.55
C VAL A 58 6.26 -3.79 -4.13
N GLU A 59 6.83 -4.86 -3.55
CA GLU A 59 8.04 -5.50 -4.03
C GLU A 59 7.87 -6.06 -5.45
N ALA A 60 6.72 -6.66 -5.74
CA ALA A 60 6.40 -7.12 -7.09
C ALA A 60 6.21 -5.96 -8.09
N MET A 61 5.70 -4.81 -7.64
CA MET A 61 5.58 -3.62 -8.49
C MET A 61 6.93 -3.04 -8.91
N ASN A 62 8.01 -3.29 -8.17
CA ASN A 62 9.36 -2.86 -8.57
C ASN A 62 9.88 -3.56 -9.85
N GLU A 63 9.13 -4.51 -10.42
CA GLU A 63 9.32 -4.97 -11.81
C GLU A 63 8.99 -3.89 -12.86
N LEU A 64 8.23 -2.84 -12.47
CA LEU A 64 7.81 -1.75 -13.34
C LEU A 64 8.76 -0.54 -13.21
N HIS A 65 8.81 0.28 -14.26
CA HIS A 65 9.58 1.51 -14.25
C HIS A 65 8.76 2.67 -13.68
N PHE A 66 8.97 2.96 -12.40
CA PHE A 66 8.43 4.14 -11.73
C PHE A 66 9.33 5.36 -11.92
N ILE A 67 8.70 6.53 -12.04
CA ILE A 67 9.37 7.82 -11.93
C ILE A 67 9.23 8.23 -10.46
N SER A 68 10.33 8.23 -9.70
CA SER A 68 10.35 8.68 -8.30
C SER A 68 11.50 9.65 -8.06
N GLU A 69 11.34 10.56 -7.11
CA GLU A 69 12.37 11.58 -6.82
C GLU A 69 13.68 10.96 -6.32
N SER A 70 13.60 9.85 -5.58
CA SER A 70 14.77 9.15 -5.05
C SER A 70 15.47 8.25 -6.07
N GLY A 71 14.82 7.94 -7.20
CA GLY A 71 15.32 6.99 -8.20
C GLY A 71 15.28 5.52 -7.74
N ASN A 72 14.71 5.23 -6.56
CA ASN A 72 14.64 3.87 -5.99
C ASN A 72 13.38 3.09 -6.43
N GLY A 73 12.56 3.64 -7.33
CA GLY A 73 11.30 3.02 -7.74
C GLY A 73 10.17 3.31 -6.75
N LEU A 74 9.32 2.32 -6.45
CA LEU A 74 8.22 2.43 -5.50
C LEU A 74 8.69 1.95 -4.11
N ASP A 75 8.71 2.87 -3.15
CA ASP A 75 9.00 2.59 -1.74
C ASP A 75 7.91 3.22 -0.86
N SER A 76 7.78 2.72 0.37
CA SER A 76 6.91 3.14 1.47
C SER A 76 7.04 4.58 1.95
N TRP A 77 7.94 5.37 1.35
CA TRP A 77 8.28 6.72 1.82
C TRP A 77 8.22 7.78 0.73
N ASP A 78 8.22 7.36 -0.54
CA ASP A 78 8.41 8.25 -1.67
C ASP A 78 7.16 8.29 -2.55
N GLU A 79 6.90 9.47 -3.09
CA GLU A 79 5.97 9.64 -4.18
C GLU A 79 6.55 9.04 -5.47
N ALA A 80 5.73 8.25 -6.15
CA ALA A 80 6.14 7.58 -7.37
C ALA A 80 5.05 7.58 -8.43
N PHE A 81 5.43 7.84 -9.67
CA PHE A 81 4.52 7.85 -10.81
C PHE A 81 4.72 6.64 -11.70
N LEU A 82 3.62 6.07 -12.17
CA LEU A 82 3.58 5.01 -13.16
C LEU A 82 2.88 5.49 -14.42
N HIS A 83 3.61 5.48 -15.53
CA HIS A 83 3.07 5.87 -16.82
C HIS A 83 1.99 4.90 -17.30
N HIS A 84 0.95 5.43 -17.97
CA HIS A 84 -0.22 4.66 -18.39
C HIS A 84 0.11 3.43 -19.28
N SER A 85 1.24 3.43 -19.97
CA SER A 85 1.71 2.29 -20.78
C SER A 85 2.01 1.03 -19.95
N ALA A 86 2.27 1.18 -18.65
CA ALA A 86 2.59 0.08 -17.74
C ALA A 86 1.36 -0.49 -17.00
N LEU A 87 0.17 0.10 -17.16
CA LEU A 87 -1.04 -0.33 -16.44
C LEU A 87 -1.42 -1.78 -16.71
N SER A 88 -1.24 -2.26 -17.94
CA SER A 88 -1.48 -3.67 -18.27
C SER A 88 -0.53 -4.61 -17.53
N ALA A 89 0.72 -4.20 -17.31
CA ALA A 89 1.69 -4.96 -16.53
C ALA A 89 1.37 -4.91 -15.03
N LEU A 90 1.04 -3.73 -14.50
CA LEU A 90 0.56 -3.55 -13.13
C LEU A 90 -0.64 -4.45 -12.83
N LEU A 91 -1.63 -4.47 -13.72
CA LEU A 91 -2.84 -5.28 -13.57
C LEU A 91 -2.53 -6.78 -13.45
N ARG A 92 -1.56 -7.29 -14.23
CA ARG A 92 -1.10 -8.67 -14.11
C ARG A 92 -0.42 -8.95 -12.77
N ILE A 93 0.38 -8.01 -12.27
CA ILE A 93 1.03 -8.11 -10.96
C ILE A 93 -0.02 -8.21 -9.86
N ILE A 94 -1.02 -7.30 -9.85
CA ILE A 94 -2.10 -7.31 -8.87
C ILE A 94 -2.87 -8.62 -8.88
N ARG A 95 -3.24 -9.12 -10.06
CA ARG A 95 -3.97 -10.38 -10.20
C ARG A 95 -3.16 -11.57 -9.70
N ARG A 96 -1.89 -11.67 -10.12
CA ARG A 96 -0.94 -12.71 -9.67
C ARG A 96 -0.78 -12.71 -8.15
N CYS A 97 -0.56 -11.54 -7.54
CA CYS A 97 -0.44 -11.45 -6.08
C CYS A 97 -1.75 -11.80 -5.37
N SER A 98 -2.90 -11.42 -5.94
CA SER A 98 -4.23 -11.73 -5.38
C SER A 98 -4.50 -13.24 -5.34
N GLU A 99 -4.04 -14.00 -6.34
CA GLU A 99 -4.18 -15.46 -6.39
C GLU A 99 -3.45 -16.18 -5.24
N GLY A 100 -2.41 -15.55 -4.66
CA GLY A 100 -1.64 -16.09 -3.55
C GLY A 100 -2.25 -15.88 -2.16
N ILE A 101 -3.34 -15.11 -2.05
CA ILE A 101 -3.96 -14.77 -0.76
C ILE A 101 -4.90 -15.89 -0.32
N ASP A 102 -4.57 -16.56 0.78
CA ASP A 102 -5.47 -17.51 1.44
C ASP A 102 -6.55 -16.76 2.24
N PRO A 103 -7.84 -16.83 1.84
CA PRO A 103 -8.92 -16.09 2.50
C PRO A 103 -9.23 -16.60 3.93
N GLN A 104 -8.73 -17.76 4.33
CA GLN A 104 -8.94 -18.32 5.66
C GLN A 104 -7.80 -17.99 6.64
N LYS A 105 -6.65 -17.54 6.12
CA LYS A 105 -5.45 -17.33 6.93
C LYS A 105 -5.36 -15.89 7.42
N LYS A 106 -5.89 -15.64 8.62
CA LYS A 106 -5.62 -14.39 9.33
C LYS A 106 -4.21 -14.40 9.89
N GLU A 107 -3.47 -13.32 9.66
CA GLU A 107 -2.07 -13.20 10.07
C GLU A 107 -1.87 -11.97 10.92
N THR A 108 -1.01 -12.07 11.93
CA THR A 108 -0.58 -10.91 12.71
C THR A 108 0.86 -10.58 12.32
N ILE A 109 1.07 -9.36 11.84
CA ILE A 109 2.36 -8.91 11.31
C ILE A 109 2.98 -7.87 12.24
N LEU A 110 4.31 -7.75 12.19
CA LEU A 110 5.05 -6.72 12.90
C LEU A 110 5.12 -5.46 12.03
N LEU A 111 4.57 -4.34 12.53
CA LEU A 111 4.68 -3.04 11.86
C LEU A 111 5.95 -2.29 12.25
N GLY A 112 6.41 -2.51 13.49
CA GLY A 112 7.59 -1.86 14.00
C GLY A 112 7.90 -2.33 15.41
N TRP A 113 9.11 -2.03 15.87
CA TRP A 113 9.53 -2.35 17.21
C TRP A 113 10.51 -1.30 17.71
N GLN A 114 10.56 -1.15 19.03
CA GLN A 114 11.57 -0.35 19.71
C GLN A 114 12.12 -1.15 20.89
N ASN A 115 13.37 -0.86 21.25
CA ASN A 115 14.03 -1.51 22.37
C ASN A 115 14.21 -0.61 23.61
N GLN A 116 14.11 0.70 23.41
CA GLN A 116 14.37 1.71 24.43
C GLN A 116 13.29 2.80 24.37
N PRO A 117 12.85 3.36 25.51
CA PRO A 117 13.24 3.00 26.89
C PRO A 117 12.61 1.69 27.39
N VAL A 118 11.59 1.17 26.69
CA VAL A 118 10.93 -0.11 26.97
C VAL A 118 10.79 -0.87 25.66
N GLY A 119 10.99 -2.19 25.72
CA GLY A 119 10.77 -3.06 24.57
C GLY A 119 9.29 -3.09 24.18
N VAL A 120 8.95 -2.59 23.00
CA VAL A 120 7.59 -2.59 22.46
C VAL A 120 7.62 -3.07 21.02
N ALA A 121 6.68 -3.95 20.65
CA ALA A 121 6.44 -4.41 19.30
C ALA A 121 5.00 -4.08 18.92
N TRP A 122 4.82 -3.31 17.85
CA TRP A 122 3.50 -2.96 17.33
C TRP A 122 3.11 -3.95 16.24
N LEU A 123 1.97 -4.58 16.45
CA LEU A 123 1.43 -5.63 15.61
C LEU A 123 0.16 -5.16 14.91
N ARG A 124 -0.13 -5.72 13.75
CA ARG A 124 -1.42 -5.54 13.07
C ARG A 124 -1.96 -6.86 12.59
N LEU A 125 -3.26 -7.05 12.79
CA LEU A 125 -4.00 -8.16 12.19
C LEU A 125 -4.31 -7.83 10.73
N ILE A 126 -3.88 -8.69 9.82
CA ILE A 126 -4.23 -8.65 8.40
C ILE A 126 -5.43 -9.56 8.18
N ASP A 127 -6.56 -8.95 7.81
CA ASP A 127 -7.74 -9.67 7.33
C ASP A 127 -7.63 -9.94 5.81
N PRO A 128 -7.45 -11.20 5.38
CA PRO A 128 -7.24 -11.52 3.96
C PRO A 128 -8.50 -11.28 3.10
N VAL A 129 -9.70 -11.33 3.69
CA VAL A 129 -10.95 -11.04 2.97
C VAL A 129 -11.05 -9.56 2.66
N LYS A 130 -10.69 -8.71 3.64
CA LYS A 130 -10.57 -7.27 3.43
C LYS A 130 -9.51 -6.94 2.37
N THR A 131 -8.33 -7.54 2.46
CA THR A 131 -7.26 -7.35 1.46
C THR A 131 -7.73 -7.73 0.06
N ALA A 132 -8.34 -8.90 -0.11
CA ALA A 132 -8.86 -9.33 -1.40
C ALA A 132 -9.93 -8.36 -1.95
N ALA A 133 -10.76 -7.77 -1.08
CA ALA A 133 -11.73 -6.76 -1.48
C ALA A 133 -11.06 -5.46 -1.93
N PHE A 134 -10.02 -5.01 -1.23
CA PHE A 134 -9.20 -3.87 -1.65
C PHE A 134 -8.54 -4.12 -3.00
N LEU A 135 -7.89 -5.27 -3.22
CA LEU A 135 -7.23 -5.58 -4.49
C LEU A 135 -8.19 -5.66 -5.68
N ARG A 136 -9.43 -6.14 -5.47
CA ARG A 136 -10.47 -6.06 -6.52
C ARG A 136 -10.87 -4.63 -6.86
N LYS A 137 -10.97 -3.75 -5.86
CA LYS A 137 -11.21 -2.32 -6.09
C LYS A 137 -10.03 -1.69 -6.83
N PHE A 138 -8.81 -2.06 -6.47
CA PHE A 138 -7.61 -1.54 -7.12
C PHE A 138 -7.48 -2.03 -8.57
N ASP A 139 -7.76 -3.31 -8.85
CA ASP A 139 -7.88 -3.86 -10.23
C ASP A 139 -8.86 -3.01 -11.06
N THR A 140 -10.07 -2.79 -10.52
CA THR A 140 -11.10 -1.97 -11.18
C THR A 140 -10.59 -0.55 -11.42
N PHE A 141 -9.96 0.07 -10.42
CA PHE A 141 -9.41 1.42 -10.53
C PHE A 141 -8.33 1.52 -11.61
N ILE A 142 -7.47 0.51 -11.76
CA ILE A 142 -6.44 0.45 -12.83
C ILE A 142 -7.11 0.36 -14.20
N VAL A 143 -8.10 -0.51 -14.37
CA VAL A 143 -8.84 -0.68 -15.64
C VAL A 143 -9.53 0.63 -16.05
N GLU A 144 -10.17 1.30 -15.10
CA GLU A 144 -10.83 2.59 -15.34
C GLU A 144 -9.84 3.75 -15.59
N SER A 145 -8.55 3.55 -15.32
CA SER A 145 -7.49 4.55 -15.51
C SER A 145 -6.83 4.48 -16.89
N GLU A 146 -7.45 3.81 -17.87
CA GLU A 146 -6.95 3.79 -19.25
C GLU A 146 -6.75 5.20 -19.80
N GLY A 147 -5.55 5.49 -20.30
CA GLY A 147 -5.16 6.83 -20.79
C GLY A 147 -4.87 7.85 -19.68
N TYR A 148 -4.68 7.39 -18.44
CA TYR A 148 -4.20 8.18 -17.30
C TYR A 148 -2.99 7.51 -16.66
N ASP A 149 -2.11 8.33 -16.07
CA ASP A 149 -1.00 7.87 -15.25
C ASP A 149 -1.48 7.65 -13.82
N LEU A 150 -0.71 6.89 -13.05
CA LEU A 150 -0.97 6.70 -11.63
C LEU A 150 0.14 7.34 -10.79
N GLU A 151 -0.25 8.08 -9.77
CA GLU A 151 0.63 8.59 -8.72
C GLU A 151 0.37 7.80 -7.45
N PHE A 152 1.43 7.25 -6.87
CA PHE A 152 1.41 6.48 -5.65
C PHE A 152 1.98 7.34 -4.52
N ILE A 153 1.19 7.51 -3.46
CA ILE A 153 1.60 8.15 -2.22
C ILE A 153 1.45 7.09 -1.12
N LEU A 154 2.57 6.47 -0.75
CA LEU A 154 2.67 5.42 0.26
C LEU A 154 3.34 5.96 1.54
#